data_AF-A0A1Q3LDL1-F1
#
_entry.id   AF-A0A1Q3LDL1-F1
#
_cell.length_a   1.000
_cell.length_b   1.000
_cell.length_c   1.000
_cell.angle_alpha   90.00
_cell.angle_beta   90.00
_cell.angle_gamma   90.00
#
_symmetry.space_group_name_H-M   'P 1'
#
loop_
_entity.id
_entity.type
_entity.pdbx_description
1 polymer ?
#
loop_
_entity_poly.entity_id
_entity_poly.type
_entity_poly.pdbx_seq_one_letter_code
_entity_poly.pdbx_strand_id
1 'polypeptide(L)'
;MTAFSVDSEAVLSATGAIRTTADRLQSETAAMLGQLTQLQGAWTGSAAVAFQGLVDRWRAAQTELESALGDIGTALGHAGAQYAQTESAAASMFR
;
A
#
# COMPACT_ATOMS: atom_id res chain seq x y z
N MET A 1 -23.35 -5.60 25.64
CA MET A 1 -22.02 -4.93 25.63
C MET A 1 -21.13 -5.73 24.70
N THR A 2 -21.29 -5.56 23.38
CA THR A 2 -20.71 -6.44 22.33
C THR A 2 -20.19 -5.65 21.12
N ALA A 3 -20.39 -4.34 21.05
CA ALA A 3 -20.05 -3.54 19.87
C ALA A 3 -18.54 -3.32 19.69
N PHE A 4 -17.82 -2.96 20.76
CA PHE A 4 -16.39 -2.59 20.65
C PHE A 4 -15.45 -3.73 20.20
N SER A 5 -15.72 -4.98 20.61
CA SER A 5 -14.88 -6.13 20.22
C SER A 5 -15.12 -6.54 18.76
N VAL A 6 -16.38 -6.52 18.30
CA VAL A 6 -16.74 -6.89 16.93
C VAL A 6 -16.21 -5.87 15.91
N ASP A 7 -16.25 -4.58 16.22
CA ASP A 7 -15.66 -3.53 15.36
C ASP A 7 -14.13 -3.67 15.24
N SER A 8 -13.45 -4.09 16.31
CA SER A 8 -11.99 -4.22 16.32
C SER A 8 -11.49 -5.36 15.43
N GLU A 9 -12.14 -6.53 15.46
CA GLU A 9 -11.80 -7.64 14.54
C GLU A 9 -12.03 -7.26 13.07
N ALA A 10 -13.11 -6.53 12.77
CA ALA A 10 -13.39 -6.05 11.43
C ALA A 10 -12.30 -5.09 10.91
N VAL A 11 -11.83 -4.17 11.76
CA VAL A 11 -10.73 -3.24 11.42
C VAL A 11 -9.41 -3.99 11.20
N LEU A 12 -9.08 -4.98 12.04
CA LEU A 12 -7.87 -5.78 11.89
C LEU A 12 -7.90 -6.60 10.59
N SER A 13 -9.04 -7.23 10.30
CA SER A 13 -9.26 -7.97 9.05
C SER A 13 -9.13 -7.06 7.82
N ALA A 14 -9.78 -5.90 7.84
CA ALA A 14 -9.68 -4.90 6.78
C ALA A 14 -8.23 -4.42 6.60
N THR A 15 -7.49 -4.22 7.69
CA THR A 15 -6.08 -3.84 7.66
C THR A 15 -5.22 -4.89 6.97
N GLY A 16 -5.43 -6.18 7.27
CA GLY A 16 -4.74 -7.29 6.61
C GLY A 16 -5.04 -7.37 5.10
N ALA A 17 -6.31 -7.19 4.73
CA ALA A 17 -6.74 -7.15 3.33
C ALA A 17 -6.14 -5.97 2.55
N ILE A 18 -6.07 -4.79 3.18
CA ILE A 18 -5.45 -3.60 2.58
C ILE A 18 -3.95 -3.81 2.37
N ARG A 19 -3.23 -4.37 3.35
CA ARG A 19 -1.79 -4.71 3.20
C ARG A 19 -1.54 -5.68 2.05
N THR A 20 -2.33 -6.75 1.97
CA THR A 20 -2.24 -7.72 0.87
C THR A 20 -2.47 -7.05 -0.50
N THR A 21 -3.41 -6.11 -0.55
CA THR A 21 -3.68 -5.35 -1.78
C THR A 21 -2.51 -4.43 -2.12
N ALA A 22 -1.91 -3.77 -1.13
CA ALA A 22 -0.73 -2.92 -1.30
C ALA A 22 0.47 -3.70 -1.87
N ASP A 23 0.76 -4.88 -1.32
CA ASP A 23 1.86 -5.74 -1.77
C ASP A 23 1.67 -6.19 -3.23
N ARG A 24 0.42 -6.52 -3.60
CA ARG A 24 0.08 -6.85 -4.99
C ARG A 24 0.28 -5.65 -5.92
N LEU A 25 -0.18 -4.46 -5.53
CA LEU A 25 0.00 -3.24 -6.33
C LEU A 25 1.47 -2.90 -6.54
N GLN A 26 2.31 -3.03 -5.51
CA GLN A 26 3.75 -2.84 -5.65
C GLN A 26 4.37 -3.84 -6.63
N SER A 27 3.97 -5.12 -6.52
CA SER A 27 4.45 -6.18 -7.41
C SER A 27 4.05 -5.94 -8.87
N GLU A 28 2.80 -5.56 -9.11
CA GLU A 28 2.29 -5.24 -10.45
C GLU A 28 3.00 -4.00 -11.03
N THR A 29 3.24 -2.99 -10.20
CA THR A 29 3.91 -1.75 -10.61
C THR A 29 5.36 -2.01 -11.01
N ALA A 30 6.07 -2.83 -10.23
CA ALA A 30 7.42 -3.27 -10.55
C ALA A 30 7.47 -4.13 -11.82
N ALA A 31 6.49 -5.03 -12.00
CA ALA A 31 6.39 -5.85 -13.21
C ALA A 31 6.20 -5.00 -14.46
N MET A 32 5.34 -3.97 -14.41
CA MET A 32 5.12 -3.04 -15.52
C MET A 32 6.39 -2.23 -15.83
N LEU A 33 7.15 -1.79 -14.83
CA LEU A 33 8.44 -1.14 -15.06
C LEU A 33 9.43 -2.06 -15.79
N GLY A 34 9.47 -3.34 -15.42
CA GLY A 34 10.28 -4.34 -16.10
C GLY A 34 9.90 -4.51 -17.58
N GLN A 35 8.60 -4.61 -17.87
CA GLN A 35 8.07 -4.69 -19.24
C GLN A 35 8.41 -3.44 -20.07
N LEU A 36 8.25 -2.24 -19.48
CA LEU A 36 8.61 -0.99 -20.13
C LEU A 36 10.11 -0.93 -20.45
N THR A 37 10.95 -1.31 -19.49
CA THR A 37 12.42 -1.33 -19.67
C THR A 37 12.84 -2.32 -20.75
N GLN A 38 12.19 -3.49 -20.84
CA GLN A 38 12.44 -4.45 -21.91
C GLN A 38 12.05 -3.87 -23.28
N LEU A 39 10.91 -3.20 -23.37
CA LEU A 39 10.43 -2.59 -24.61
C LEU A 39 11.31 -1.42 -25.05
N GLN A 40 11.93 -0.70 -24.12
CA GLN A 40 12.85 0.41 -24.41
C GLN A 40 13.98 0.01 -25.37
N GLY A 41 14.51 -1.21 -25.25
CA GLY A 41 15.58 -1.71 -26.13
C GLY A 41 15.16 -1.92 -27.58
N ALA A 42 13.85 -1.97 -27.87
CA ALA A 42 13.32 -2.13 -29.22
C ALA A 42 13.13 -0.79 -29.96
N TRP A 43 13.08 0.34 -29.24
CA TRP A 43 12.88 1.67 -29.83
C TRP A 43 14.23 2.31 -30.16
N THR A 44 14.34 2.90 -31.36
CA THR A 44 15.53 3.63 -31.80
C THR A 44 15.16 5.03 -32.31
N GLY A 45 16.14 5.92 -32.40
CA GLY A 45 15.95 7.29 -32.89
C GLY A 45 15.07 8.16 -31.97
N SER A 46 14.30 9.08 -32.55
CA SER A 46 13.46 10.02 -31.79
C SER A 46 12.37 9.34 -30.95
N ALA A 47 11.91 8.16 -31.36
CA ALA A 47 10.92 7.38 -30.61
C ALA A 47 11.48 6.86 -29.27
N ALA A 48 12.78 6.55 -29.21
CA ALA A 48 13.44 6.12 -27.98
C ALA A 48 13.44 7.23 -26.91
N VAL A 49 13.64 8.50 -27.32
CA VAL A 49 13.61 9.66 -26.42
C VAL A 49 12.21 9.88 -25.86
N ALA A 50 11.18 9.79 -26.71
CA ALA A 50 9.79 9.90 -26.26
C ALA A 50 9.41 8.76 -25.30
N PHE A 51 9.88 7.55 -25.59
CA PHE A 51 9.65 6.38 -24.73
C PHE A 51 10.37 6.51 -23.38
N GLN A 52 11.60 7.03 -23.34
CA GLN A 52 12.29 7.33 -22.08
C GLN A 52 11.45 8.25 -21.19
N GLY A 53 10.88 9.32 -21.76
CA GLY A 53 10.00 10.23 -21.01
C GLY A 53 8.73 9.55 -20.47
N LEU A 54 8.19 8.55 -21.18
CA LEU A 54 7.09 7.71 -20.68
C LEU A 54 7.54 6.86 -19.47
N VAL A 55 8.72 6.24 -19.56
CA VAL A 55 9.30 5.44 -18.46
C VAL A 55 9.55 6.30 -17.23
N ASP A 56 10.09 7.50 -17.40
CA ASP A 56 10.35 8.41 -16.29
C ASP A 56 9.05 8.86 -15.60
N ARG A 57 8.00 9.14 -16.39
CA ARG A 57 6.66 9.45 -15.84
C ARG A 57 6.08 8.26 -15.07
N TRP A 58 6.28 7.04 -15.58
CA TRP A 58 5.85 5.83 -14.87
C TRP A 58 6.58 5.65 -13.54
N ARG A 59 7.91 5.88 -13.50
CA ARG A 59 8.68 5.84 -12.25
C ARG A 59 8.18 6.85 -11.22
N ALA A 60 7.83 8.07 -11.65
CA ALA A 60 7.25 9.06 -10.76
C ALA A 60 5.91 8.60 -10.17
N ALA A 61 5.02 8.04 -11.00
CA ALA A 61 3.74 7.49 -10.54
C ALA A 61 3.92 6.31 -9.58
N GLN A 62 4.93 5.45 -9.81
CA GLN A 62 5.29 4.37 -8.87
C GLN A 62 5.67 4.93 -7.51
N THR A 63 6.53 5.96 -7.45
CA THR A 63 6.94 6.58 -6.18
C THR A 63 5.76 7.21 -5.43
N GLU A 64 4.85 7.87 -6.15
CA GLU A 64 3.62 8.42 -5.54
C GLU A 64 2.73 7.31 -4.97
N LEU A 65 2.57 6.19 -5.69
CA LEU A 65 1.84 5.04 -5.19
C LEU A 65 2.48 4.44 -3.94
N GLU A 66 3.81 4.23 -3.95
CA GLU A 66 4.56 3.72 -2.80
C GLU A 66 4.40 4.62 -1.58
N SER A 67 4.44 5.95 -1.77
CA SER A 67 4.18 6.92 -0.70
C SER A 67 2.77 6.77 -0.13
N ALA A 68 1.75 6.73 -1.01
CA ALA A 68 0.36 6.60 -0.58
C ALA A 68 0.11 5.28 0.19
N LEU A 69 0.72 4.17 -0.27
CA LEU A 69 0.65 2.88 0.43
C LEU A 69 1.35 2.93 1.79
N GLY A 70 2.46 3.66 1.90
CA GLY A 70 3.16 3.91 3.17
C GLY A 70 2.33 4.71 4.18
N ASP A 71 1.63 5.75 3.70
CA ASP A 71 0.73 6.57 4.53
C ASP A 71 -0.46 5.74 5.04
N ILE A 72 -1.05 4.92 4.17
CA ILE A 72 -2.10 3.97 4.54
C ILE A 72 -1.58 2.98 5.59
N GLY A 73 -0.39 2.41 5.38
CA GLY A 73 0.23 1.48 6.33
C GLY A 73 0.43 2.10 7.72
N THR A 74 0.90 3.34 7.76
CA THR A 74 1.08 4.13 8.99
C THR A 74 -0.27 4.38 9.69
N ALA A 75 -1.28 4.86 8.96
CA ALA A 75 -2.60 5.14 9.51
C ALA A 75 -3.27 3.89 10.10
N LEU A 76 -3.19 2.75 9.39
CA LEU A 76 -3.72 1.48 9.87
C LEU A 76 -2.94 0.94 11.08
N GLY A 77 -1.61 1.15 11.12
CA GLY A 77 -0.78 0.81 12.28
C GLY A 77 -1.19 1.60 13.53
N HIS A 78 -1.42 2.90 13.39
CA HIS A 78 -1.93 3.74 14.48
C HIS A 78 -3.31 3.31 14.96
N ALA A 79 -4.23 3.02 14.04
CA ALA A 79 -5.55 2.52 14.39
C ALA A 79 -5.45 1.22 15.21
N GLY A 80 -4.68 0.24 14.73
CA GLY A 80 -4.47 -1.03 15.43
C GLY A 80 -3.89 -0.86 16.85
N ALA A 81 -2.91 0.02 17.02
CA ALA A 81 -2.31 0.29 18.34
C ALA A 81 -3.30 0.94 19.32
N GLN A 82 -4.14 1.86 18.84
CA GLN A 82 -5.16 2.52 19.65
C GLN A 82 -6.26 1.55 20.07
N TYR A 83 -6.65 0.61 19.21
CA TYR A 83 -7.61 -0.44 19.56
C TYR A 83 -7.06 -1.37 20.65
N ALA A 84 -5.83 -1.85 20.51
CA ALA A 84 -5.20 -2.73 21.52
C ALA A 84 -5.10 -2.05 22.91
N GLN A 85 -4.83 -0.74 22.94
CA GLN A 85 -4.78 0.02 24.18
C GLN A 85 -6.17 0.18 24.82
N THR A 86 -7.21 0.41 24.00
CA THR A 86 -8.60 0.53 24.48
C THR A 86 -9.12 -0.77 25.07
N GLU A 87 -8.82 -1.90 24.44
CA GLU A 87 -9.20 -3.22 24.92
C GLU A 87 -8.49 -3.57 26.24
N SER A 88 -7.19 -3.29 26.34
CA SER A 88 -6.43 -3.48 27.59
C SER A 88 -6.98 -2.64 28.75
N ALA A 89 -7.35 -1.38 28.47
CA ALA A 89 -7.97 -0.50 29.46
C ALA A 89 -9.33 -1.03 29.91
N ALA A 90 -10.19 -1.45 28.97
CA ALA A 90 -11.50 -2.02 29.29
C ALA A 90 -11.37 -3.31 30.13
N ALA A 91 -10.45 -4.21 29.77
CA ALA A 91 -10.19 -5.43 30.52
C ALA A 91 -9.70 -5.16 31.96
N SER A 92 -8.92 -4.09 32.16
CA SER A 92 -8.44 -3.70 33.49
C SER A 92 -9.54 -3.16 34.42
N MET A 93 -10.64 -2.63 33.87
CA MET A 93 -11.79 -2.13 34.67
C MET A 93 -12.65 -3.25 35.24
N PHE A 94 -12.56 -4.45 34.68
CA PHE A 94 -13.31 -5.63 35.15
C PHE A 94 -12.51 -6.54 36.08
N ARG A 95 -11.35 -6.07 36.58
CA ARG A 95 -10.51 -6.75 37.57
C ARG A 95 -10.51 -5.97 38.88
#